data_AF-A0A7X7CD16-F1
#
_entry.id   AF-A0A7X7CD16-F1
#
_cell.length_a   1.000
_cell.length_b   1.000
_cell.length_c   1.000
_cell.angle_alpha   90.00
_cell.angle_beta   90.00
_cell.angle_gamma   90.00
#
_symmetry.space_group_name_H-M   'P 1'
#
loop_
_entity.id
_entity.type
_entity.pdbx_description
1 polymer ?
#
loop_
_entity_poly.entity_id
_entity_poly.type
_entity_poly.pdbx_seq_one_letter_code
_entity_poly.pdbx_strand_id
1 'polypeptide(L)'
;MSENTEQPEPQRGITAEGPVEVRHRRAPRYGRFIAFGLLLAGVVTFVVAILTRGWSALALSDSFWLLLLSLGPLGMLLGALVAFISDRRSIARMERQRPAAPEAPEA
;
A
#
# COMPACT_ATOMS: atom_id res chain seq x y z
N MET A 1 38.44 -36.12 -48.64
CA MET A 1 37.13 -35.48 -48.83
C MET A 1 36.22 -35.89 -47.68
N SER A 2 36.20 -35.10 -46.60
CA SER A 2 35.13 -35.04 -45.59
C SER A 2 35.53 -33.95 -44.61
N GLU A 3 35.08 -32.75 -44.96
CA GLU A 3 35.12 -31.55 -44.13
C GLU A 3 34.12 -31.78 -43.00
N ASN A 4 34.59 -31.92 -41.75
CA ASN A 4 33.70 -31.90 -40.60
C ASN A 4 33.36 -30.43 -40.32
N THR A 5 32.33 -29.92 -40.98
CA THR A 5 31.78 -28.59 -40.72
C THR A 5 30.95 -28.68 -39.46
N GLU A 6 31.60 -28.57 -38.30
CA GLU A 6 30.92 -28.26 -37.04
C GLU A 6 30.42 -26.82 -37.14
N GLN A 7 29.25 -26.68 -37.75
CA GLN A 7 28.48 -25.45 -37.78
C GLN A 7 28.04 -25.15 -36.34
N PRO A 8 28.45 -24.02 -35.72
CA PRO A 8 27.92 -23.65 -34.43
C PRO A 8 26.42 -23.38 -34.59
N GLU A 9 25.57 -24.13 -33.87
CA GLU A 9 24.13 -23.86 -33.83
C GLU A 9 23.91 -22.37 -33.50
N PRO A 10 23.27 -21.59 -34.39
CA PRO A 10 22.94 -20.22 -34.09
C PRO A 10 21.84 -20.23 -33.04
N GLN A 11 22.16 -19.67 -31.87
CA GLN A 11 21.24 -19.06 -30.89
C GLN A 11 19.81 -19.62 -30.96
N ARG A 12 19.60 -20.74 -30.24
CA ARG A 12 18.25 -21.21 -29.95
C ARG A 12 17.51 -20.07 -29.27
N GLY A 13 16.53 -19.56 -30.02
CA GLY A 13 15.94 -18.26 -29.84
C GLY A 13 15.52 -17.95 -28.41
N ILE A 14 15.65 -16.66 -28.08
CA ILE A 14 14.83 -15.95 -27.11
C ILE A 14 13.38 -15.85 -27.68
N THR A 15 12.83 -16.97 -28.14
CA THR A 15 11.47 -17.12 -28.66
C THR A 15 10.75 -18.15 -27.81
N ALA A 16 10.78 -17.93 -26.50
CA ALA A 16 9.71 -18.40 -25.64
C ALA A 16 8.54 -17.43 -25.85
N GLU A 17 7.76 -17.63 -26.92
CA GLU A 17 6.43 -17.03 -27.07
C GLU A 17 5.46 -17.68 -26.06
N GLY A 18 5.71 -17.43 -24.78
CA GLY A 18 4.65 -17.43 -23.78
C GLY A 18 4.41 -15.97 -23.41
N PRO A 19 3.16 -15.51 -23.26
CA PRO A 19 2.91 -14.18 -22.71
C PRO A 19 3.66 -14.07 -21.39
N VAL A 20 4.68 -13.22 -21.34
CA VAL A 20 5.43 -12.92 -20.13
C VAL A 20 4.43 -12.23 -19.21
N GLU A 21 3.81 -12.99 -18.31
CA GLU A 21 2.84 -12.45 -17.36
C GLU A 21 3.60 -11.62 -16.32
N VAL A 22 3.76 -10.33 -16.64
CA VAL A 22 4.36 -9.34 -15.74
C VAL A 22 3.35 -9.05 -14.64
N ARG A 23 3.42 -9.84 -13.56
CA ARG A 23 2.60 -9.62 -12.38
C ARG A 23 3.09 -8.36 -11.66
N HIS A 24 2.47 -7.22 -11.97
CA HIS A 24 2.70 -5.98 -11.24
C HIS A 24 2.37 -6.21 -9.76
N ARG A 25 3.38 -6.18 -8.88
CA ARG A 25 3.15 -6.06 -7.44
C ARG A 25 2.38 -4.75 -7.24
N ARG A 26 1.09 -4.84 -6.89
CA ARG A 26 0.31 -3.66 -6.49
C ARG A 26 1.03 -3.04 -5.30
N ALA A 27 1.43 -1.77 -5.43
CA ALA A 27 1.97 -1.01 -4.32
C ALA A 27 0.92 -1.01 -3.18
N PRO A 28 1.32 -1.28 -1.93
CA PRO A 28 0.38 -1.34 -0.82
C PRO A 28 -0.32 0.01 -0.65
N ARG A 29 -1.65 -0.01 -0.47
CA ARG A 29 -2.49 1.19 -0.49
C ARG A 29 -2.55 1.91 0.86
N TYR A 30 -1.39 2.30 1.41
CA TYR A 30 -1.30 2.98 2.71
C TYR A 30 -1.96 4.37 2.72
N GLY A 31 -2.04 5.03 1.55
CA GLY A 31 -2.52 6.42 1.45
C GLY A 31 -3.94 6.66 1.96
N ARG A 32 -4.84 5.68 1.84
CA ARG A 32 -6.24 5.85 2.31
C ARG A 32 -6.32 5.97 3.83
N PHE A 33 -5.57 5.15 4.55
CA PHE A 33 -5.61 5.17 6.02
C PHE A 33 -4.91 6.39 6.61
N ILE A 34 -3.85 6.88 5.97
CA ILE A 34 -3.22 8.16 6.34
C ILE A 34 -4.23 9.30 6.17
N ALA A 35 -4.96 9.33 5.06
CA ALA A 35 -6.01 10.33 4.82
C ALA A 35 -7.14 10.23 5.85
N PHE A 36 -7.60 9.02 6.19
CA PHE A 36 -8.59 8.81 7.26
C PHE A 36 -8.08 9.28 8.63
N GLY A 37 -6.81 8.98 8.98
CA GLY A 37 -6.20 9.43 10.23
C GLY A 37 -6.12 10.96 10.32
N LEU A 38 -5.73 11.62 9.23
CA LEU A 38 -5.74 13.08 9.14
C LEU A 38 -7.15 13.66 9.26
N LEU A 39 -8.12 13.07 8.56
CA LEU A 39 -9.52 13.49 8.60
C LEU A 39 -10.08 13.38 10.03
N LEU A 40 -9.85 12.25 10.69
CA LEU A 40 -10.30 12.01 12.06
C LEU A 40 -9.66 12.99 13.05
N ALA A 41 -8.35 13.24 12.92
CA ALA A 41 -7.66 14.26 13.72
C ALA A 41 -8.25 15.65 13.47
N GLY A 42 -8.57 15.98 12.22
CA GLY A 42 -9.26 17.23 11.86
C GLY A 42 -10.58 17.40 12.59
N VAL A 43 -11.42 16.36 12.60
CA VAL A 43 -12.70 16.38 13.32
C VAL A 43 -12.48 16.54 14.83
N VAL A 44 -11.57 15.78 15.42
CA VAL A 44 -11.26 15.86 16.87
C VAL A 44 -10.76 17.25 17.23
N THR A 45 -9.80 17.78 16.48
CA THR A 45 -9.28 19.13 16.67
C THR A 45 -10.36 20.18 16.55
N PHE A 46 -11.25 20.07 15.57
CA PHE A 46 -12.36 21.02 15.40
C PHE A 46 -13.28 21.03 16.62
N VAL A 47 -13.64 19.85 17.14
CA VAL A 47 -14.44 19.71 18.36
C VAL A 47 -13.71 20.32 19.56
N VAL A 48 -12.43 20.00 19.75
CA VAL A 48 -11.62 20.55 20.85
C VAL A 48 -11.52 22.07 20.74
N ALA A 49 -11.27 22.62 19.55
CA ALA A 49 -11.18 24.07 19.35
C ALA A 49 -12.48 24.79 19.73
N ILE A 50 -13.65 24.22 19.41
CA ILE A 50 -14.95 24.76 19.82
C ILE A 50 -15.10 24.73 21.35
N LEU A 51 -14.73 23.62 22.00
CA LEU A 51 -14.80 23.48 23.46
C LEU A 51 -13.84 24.42 24.19
N THR A 52 -12.65 24.64 23.64
CA THR A 52 -11.61 25.51 24.23
C THR A 52 -11.88 27.00 24.00
N ARG A 53 -12.78 27.38 23.07
CA ARG A 53 -13.12 28.78 22.76
C ARG A 53 -13.49 29.63 23.99
N GLY A 54 -14.07 29.04 25.03
CA GLY A 54 -14.43 29.75 26.27
C GLY A 54 -13.28 29.94 27.26
N TRP A 55 -12.15 29.26 27.06
CA TRP A 55 -11.03 29.19 28.01
C TRP A 55 -9.74 29.76 27.42
N SER A 56 -9.63 29.86 26.09
CA SER A 56 -8.48 30.43 25.40
C SER A 56 -8.67 31.92 25.09
N ALA A 57 -7.59 32.69 25.23
CA ALA A 57 -7.52 34.06 24.71
C ALA A 57 -7.35 34.11 23.18
N LEU A 58 -7.19 32.95 22.53
CA LEU A 58 -6.94 32.81 21.10
C LEU A 58 -8.27 32.78 20.32
N ALA A 59 -8.24 33.34 19.11
CA ALA A 59 -9.33 33.16 18.16
C ALA A 59 -9.54 31.67 17.85
N LEU A 60 -10.78 31.31 17.49
CA LEU A 60 -11.15 29.93 17.15
C LEU A 60 -10.34 29.41 15.96
N SER A 61 -10.08 30.26 14.96
CA SER A 61 -9.26 29.94 13.79
C SER A 61 -7.85 29.52 14.18
N ASP A 62 -7.22 30.30 15.05
CA ASP A 62 -5.82 30.13 15.41
C ASP A 62 -5.65 28.89 16.29
N SER A 63 -6.57 28.71 17.25
CA SER A 63 -6.65 27.51 18.07
C SER A 63 -6.82 26.27 17.20
N PHE A 64 -7.73 26.31 16.23
CA PHE A 64 -7.96 25.20 15.31
C PHE A 64 -6.70 24.81 14.54
N TRP A 65 -6.02 25.75 13.89
CA TRP A 65 -4.81 25.46 13.13
C TRP A 65 -3.66 24.95 13.99
N LEU A 66 -3.46 25.52 15.19
CA LEU A 66 -2.43 25.06 16.13
C LEU A 66 -2.70 23.64 16.64
N LEU A 67 -3.94 23.37 17.06
CA LEU A 67 -4.36 22.03 17.46
C LEU A 67 -4.25 21.05 16.29
N LEU A 68 -4.54 21.48 15.06
CA LEU A 68 -4.49 20.61 13.89
C LEU A 68 -3.04 20.29 13.52
N LEU A 69 -2.15 21.28 13.61
CA LEU A 69 -0.74 21.10 13.35
C LEU A 69 -0.08 20.18 14.40
N SER A 70 -0.55 20.24 15.65
CA SER A 70 -0.07 19.37 16.73
C SER A 70 -0.66 17.96 16.67
N LEU A 71 -1.99 17.85 16.57
CA LEU A 71 -2.72 16.59 16.67
C LEU A 71 -2.86 15.85 15.32
N GLY A 72 -2.80 16.59 14.21
CA GLY A 72 -2.87 16.05 12.85
C GLY A 72 -1.80 15.00 12.56
N PRO A 73 -0.50 15.30 12.76
CA PRO A 73 0.57 14.32 12.59
C PRO A 73 0.40 13.09 13.48
N LEU A 74 -0.03 13.27 14.73
CA LEU A 74 -0.30 12.17 15.67
C LEU A 74 -1.41 11.25 15.14
N GLY A 75 -2.52 11.83 14.65
CA GLY A 75 -3.62 11.07 14.06
C GLY A 75 -3.25 10.39 12.74
N MET A 76 -2.43 11.04 11.91
CA MET A 76 -1.86 10.42 10.71
C MET A 76 -0.98 9.22 11.07
N LEU A 77 -0.14 9.35 12.10
CA LEU A 77 0.75 8.28 12.56
C LEU A 77 -0.05 7.09 13.09
N LEU A 78 -1.07 7.34 13.90
CA LEU A 78 -2.01 6.33 14.39
C LEU A 78 -2.76 5.65 13.25
N GLY A 79 -3.29 6.43 12.30
CA GLY A 79 -3.96 5.92 11.11
C GLY A 79 -3.03 5.05 10.25
N ALA A 80 -1.79 5.49 10.05
CA ALA A 80 -0.75 4.74 9.33
C ALA A 80 -0.37 3.45 10.06
N LEU A 81 -0.25 3.48 11.40
CA LEU A 81 0.08 2.31 12.21
C LEU A 81 -1.04 1.26 12.12
N VAL A 82 -2.30 1.68 12.22
CA VAL A 82 -3.46 0.81 12.03
C VAL A 82 -3.50 0.22 10.62
N ALA A 83 -3.15 1.02 9.60
CA ALA A 83 -3.00 0.57 8.22
C ALA A 83 -1.94 -0.52 8.09
N PHE A 84 -0.77 -0.29 8.69
CA PHE A 84 0.36 -1.21 8.64
C PHE A 84 0.01 -2.57 9.29
N ILE A 85 -0.68 -2.54 10.43
CA ILE A 85 -1.16 -3.76 11.10
C ILE A 85 -2.19 -4.50 10.23
N SER A 86 -3.11 -3.75 9.62
CA SER A 86 -4.16 -4.33 8.76
C SER A 86 -3.58 -4.91 7.46
N ASP A 87 -2.60 -4.24 6.85
CA ASP A 87 -1.92 -4.68 5.64
C ASP A 87 -1.15 -5.99 5.88
N ARG A 88 -0.47 -6.10 7.03
CA ARG A 88 0.15 -7.37 7.47
C ARG A 88 -0.85 -8.52 7.55
N ARG A 89 -2.07 -8.26 8.01
CA ARG A 89 -3.14 -9.28 8.07
C ARG A 89 -3.72 -9.60 6.69
N SER A 90 -3.76 -8.62 5.78
CA SER A 90 -4.30 -8.80 4.44
C SER A 90 -3.41 -9.69 3.57
N ILE A 91 -2.08 -9.51 3.63
CA ILE A 91 -1.13 -10.34 2.87
C ILE A 91 -1.24 -11.81 3.27
N ALA A 92 -1.34 -12.10 4.57
CA ALA A 92 -1.48 -13.46 5.09
C ALA A 92 -2.78 -14.16 4.66
N ARG A 93 -3.84 -13.40 4.30
CA ARG A 93 -5.11 -13.96 3.82
C ARG A 93 -5.08 -14.28 2.33
N MET A 94 -4.42 -13.45 1.52
CA MET A 94 -4.29 -13.68 0.08
C MET A 94 -3.48 -14.93 -0.25
N GLU A 95 -2.51 -15.28 0.60
CA GLU A 95 -1.68 -16.48 0.43
C GLU A 95 -2.45 -17.77 0.72
N ARG A 96 -3.43 -17.74 1.63
CA ARG A 96 -4.32 -18.87 1.93
C ARG A 96 -5.42 -19.11 0.89
N GLN A 97 -5.69 -18.12 0.04
CA GLN A 97 -6.72 -18.20 -0.99
C GLN A 97 -6.15 -18.61 -2.36
N ARG A 98 -4.84 -18.87 -2.48
CA ARG A 98 -4.29 -19.46 -3.71
C ARG A 98 -4.86 -20.88 -3.82
N PRO A 99 -5.75 -21.15 -4.81
CA PRO A 99 -6.24 -22.50 -5.02
C PRO A 99 -5.04 -23.40 -5.29
N ALA A 100 -5.02 -24.60 -4.70
CA ALA A 100 -4.08 -25.63 -5.14
C ALA A 100 -4.21 -25.74 -6.66
N ALA A 101 -3.08 -25.64 -7.36
CA ALA A 101 -3.05 -25.65 -8.81
C ALA A 101 -3.88 -26.85 -9.32
N PRO A 102 -4.74 -26.67 -10.34
CA PRO A 102 -5.50 -27.79 -10.89
C PRO A 102 -4.50 -28.87 -11.30
N GLU A 103 -4.64 -30.05 -10.70
CA GLU A 103 -3.79 -31.20 -10.96
C GLU A 103 -3.76 -31.42 -12.48
N ALA A 104 -2.55 -31.42 -13.04
CA ALA A 104 -2.36 -31.54 -14.47
C ALA A 104 -2.99 -32.86 -14.95
N PRO A 105 -3.71 -32.88 -16.09
CA PRO A 105 -4.26 -34.13 -16.61
C PRO A 105 -3.10 -35.09 -16.92
N GLU A 106 -3.10 -36.23 -16.23
CA GLU A 106 -2.19 -37.34 -16.52
C GLU A 106 -2.37 -37.76 -17.98
N ALA A 107 -1.27 -37.80 -18.73
CA ALA A 107 -1.20 -38.28 -20.11
C ALA A 107 -0.09 -39.32 -20.23
#